data_AF-A0A0G4LC35-F1
#
_entry.id   AF-A0A0G4LC35-F1
#
_cell.length_a   1.000
_cell.length_b   1.000
_cell.length_c   1.000
_cell.angle_alpha   90.00
_cell.angle_beta   90.00
_cell.angle_gamma   90.00
#
_symmetry.space_group_name_H-M   'P 1'
#
loop_
_entity.id
_entity.type
_entity.pdbx_description
1 polymer ?
#
loop_
_entity_poly.entity_id
_entity_poly.type
_entity_poly.pdbx_seq_one_letter_code
_entity_poly.pdbx_strand_id
1 'polypeptide(L)'
;MATQDLQELPAPHSELVNYIAGHPEKSMIEILDPYRRYEAQLRSVFAQDRNSALLSDPYVNLLPLFNENTKNIKTRARNLSAESEEEKSRYIMSLPDDKRREDGSPAVVQSIAEFRKNFSVFSESSLVDMDWSNVVAAGSSVVNTLLPVPPEFNTNKRKLREYYHEKFCPASDVDLFLCGLTHDEAIEKIKQIEQAIRDAIVTEVTVVRTKYAITIASQYPTRHVQIVLRVYKSIGEILTGFDIDAAGGAYNGKQVYVTPRALGSFITQINHVDLTRRSPSYENRLSKYSHRNFEIYWPELDRSRVDPTIFERSFQRTLGLARLLVLERLPTSSVRDSYLDKRREERGRPAINRNFQHRVWGNIKDAHEDEIADWVDETEVSNYHTFSVPYGERFNAKKIEKLCYTKDLLLNAEWNQHKDRQVYLHRHPAFFGRVQDVIEDC
;
A
#
# COMPACT_ATOMS: atom_id res chain seq x y z
N MET A 1 -13.12 19.20 30.16
CA MET A 1 -12.76 18.17 29.17
C MET A 1 -12.04 17.09 29.94
N ALA A 2 -12.52 15.84 29.93
CA ALA A 2 -11.79 14.76 30.58
C ALA A 2 -10.43 14.64 29.90
N THR A 3 -9.35 14.76 30.65
CA THR A 3 -8.02 14.34 30.22
C THR A 3 -8.13 12.86 29.91
N GLN A 4 -8.22 12.51 28.62
CA GLN A 4 -8.15 11.12 28.21
C GLN A 4 -6.69 10.68 28.42
N ASP A 5 -6.44 10.07 29.57
CA ASP A 5 -5.17 9.39 29.80
C ASP A 5 -5.06 8.27 28.77
N LEU A 6 -3.94 8.26 28.04
CA LEU A 6 -3.66 7.22 27.06
C LEU A 6 -3.50 5.88 27.79
N GLN A 7 -3.88 4.80 27.10
CA GLN A 7 -3.76 3.43 27.58
C GLN A 7 -2.34 3.17 28.08
N GLU A 8 -2.21 2.74 29.33
CA GLU A 8 -0.92 2.34 29.89
C GLU A 8 -0.40 1.12 29.13
N LEU A 9 0.89 1.17 28.77
CA LEU A 9 1.55 0.14 27.96
C LEU A 9 2.35 -0.80 28.86
N PRO A 10 2.32 -2.12 28.59
CA PRO A 10 3.07 -3.10 29.39
C PRO A 10 4.60 -2.95 29.26
N ALA A 11 5.06 -2.30 28.19
CA ALA A 11 6.43 -1.84 28.02
C ALA A 11 6.45 -0.58 27.13
N PRO A 12 7.47 0.28 27.23
CA PRO A 12 7.68 1.35 26.27
C PRO A 12 7.88 0.83 24.84
N HIS A 13 7.54 1.62 23.81
CA HIS A 13 7.71 1.23 22.40
C HIS A 13 9.13 0.77 22.05
N SER A 14 10.17 1.38 22.65
CA SER A 14 11.57 0.99 22.44
C SER A 14 11.91 -0.41 22.96
N GLU A 15 11.19 -0.89 23.99
CA GLU A 15 11.39 -2.19 24.62
C GLU A 15 10.39 -3.25 24.15
N LEU A 16 9.41 -2.89 23.30
CA LEU A 16 8.39 -3.82 22.83
C LEU A 16 9.00 -5.08 22.18
N VAL A 17 10.08 -4.95 21.43
CA VAL A 17 10.79 -6.09 20.82
C VAL A 17 11.29 -7.07 21.89
N ASN A 18 11.89 -6.56 22.96
CA ASN A 18 12.38 -7.38 24.06
C ASN A 18 11.24 -7.95 24.91
N TYR A 19 10.17 -7.17 25.11
CA TYR A 19 8.97 -7.63 25.79
C TYR A 19 8.34 -8.81 25.03
N ILE A 20 8.25 -8.75 23.70
CA ILE A 20 7.81 -9.86 22.87
C ILE A 20 8.75 -11.05 23.04
N ALA A 21 10.06 -10.86 22.89
CA ALA A 21 11.03 -11.96 23.01
C ALA A 21 11.00 -12.65 24.38
N GLY A 22 10.74 -11.90 25.46
CA GLY A 22 10.66 -12.40 26.84
C GLY A 22 9.35 -13.08 27.24
N HIS A 23 8.31 -13.04 26.40
CA HIS A 23 7.00 -13.65 26.67
C HIS A 23 6.57 -14.60 25.54
N PRO A 24 7.31 -15.70 25.28
CA PRO A 24 6.96 -16.68 24.25
C PRO A 24 5.62 -17.39 24.52
N GLU A 25 5.19 -17.47 25.78
CA GLU A 25 3.93 -18.09 26.20
C GLU A 25 2.68 -17.27 25.86
N LYS A 26 2.82 -15.94 25.70
CA LYS A 26 1.70 -15.05 25.35
C LYS A 26 1.49 -14.97 23.85
N SER A 27 0.23 -14.98 23.44
CA SER A 27 -0.12 -14.74 22.04
C SER A 27 0.25 -13.32 21.59
N MET A 28 0.55 -13.13 20.30
CA MET A 28 0.79 -11.79 19.76
C MET A 28 -0.44 -10.89 19.81
N ILE A 29 -1.65 -11.47 19.81
CA ILE A 29 -2.90 -10.73 20.00
C ILE A 29 -2.92 -10.11 21.40
N GLU A 30 -2.66 -10.90 22.44
CA GLU A 30 -2.61 -10.43 23.83
C GLU A 30 -1.52 -9.38 24.05
N ILE A 31 -0.31 -9.60 23.51
CA ILE A 31 0.81 -8.65 23.67
C ILE A 31 0.49 -7.29 23.03
N LEU A 32 -0.13 -7.28 21.84
CA LEU A 32 -0.35 -6.06 21.07
C LEU A 32 -1.65 -5.33 21.40
N ASP A 33 -2.59 -5.97 22.09
CA ASP A 33 -3.90 -5.41 22.41
C ASP A 33 -3.83 -4.06 23.17
N PRO A 34 -2.99 -3.88 24.22
CA PRO A 34 -2.77 -2.57 24.83
C PRO A 34 -2.24 -1.51 23.84
N TYR A 35 -1.32 -1.88 22.95
CA TYR A 35 -0.76 -0.97 21.95
C TYR A 35 -1.78 -0.59 20.87
N ARG A 36 -2.68 -1.52 20.50
CA ARG A 36 -3.79 -1.24 19.57
C ARG A 36 -4.77 -0.23 20.16
N ARG A 37 -5.11 -0.36 21.45
CA ARG A 37 -5.96 0.62 22.17
C ARG A 37 -5.28 1.98 22.27
N TYR A 38 -4.01 2.01 22.63
CA TYR A 38 -3.19 3.23 22.67
C TYR A 38 -3.19 3.96 21.32
N GLU A 39 -2.92 3.24 20.23
CA GLU A 39 -2.93 3.81 18.88
C GLU A 39 -4.34 4.27 18.47
N ALA A 40 -5.41 3.56 18.85
CA ALA A 40 -6.78 3.96 18.56
C ALA A 40 -7.16 5.29 19.25
N GLN A 41 -6.74 5.48 20.50
CA GLN A 41 -6.91 6.74 21.21
C GLN A 41 -6.12 7.87 20.53
N LEU A 42 -4.85 7.64 20.19
CA LEU A 42 -4.04 8.63 19.46
C LEU A 42 -4.65 9.02 18.11
N ARG A 43 -5.21 8.06 17.37
CA ARG A 43 -5.92 8.33 16.13
C ARG A 43 -7.10 9.27 16.35
N SER A 44 -7.85 9.10 17.44
CA SER A 44 -8.93 10.02 17.84
C SER A 44 -8.37 11.41 18.14
N VAL A 45 -7.26 11.52 18.87
CA VAL A 45 -6.62 12.80 19.17
C VAL A 45 -6.14 13.49 17.90
N PHE A 46 -5.47 12.80 16.97
CA PHE A 46 -5.07 13.37 15.68
C PHE A 46 -6.27 13.91 14.88
N ALA A 47 -7.43 13.26 14.97
CA ALA A 47 -8.63 13.68 14.26
C ALA A 47 -9.37 14.84 14.93
N GLN A 48 -9.38 14.91 16.26
CA GLN A 48 -10.20 15.86 17.03
C GLN A 48 -9.42 17.06 17.55
N ASP A 49 -8.17 16.86 17.97
CA ASP A 49 -7.29 17.90 18.52
C ASP A 49 -5.84 17.68 18.06
N ARG A 50 -5.57 18.09 16.82
CA ARG A 50 -4.23 17.99 16.21
C ARG A 50 -3.16 18.77 16.99
N ASN A 51 -3.53 19.73 17.83
CA ASN A 51 -2.61 20.56 18.61
C ASN A 51 -2.39 20.07 20.04
N SER A 52 -3.00 18.95 20.42
CA SER A 52 -2.81 18.32 21.72
C SER A 52 -1.33 18.11 22.06
N ALA A 53 -0.98 18.34 23.33
CA ALA A 53 0.36 18.08 23.86
C ALA A 53 0.77 16.60 23.75
N LEU A 54 -0.21 15.68 23.71
CA LEU A 54 0.01 14.25 23.48
C LEU A 54 0.64 13.95 22.12
N LEU A 55 0.56 14.89 21.17
CA LEU A 55 1.07 14.77 19.81
C LEU A 55 2.33 15.62 19.58
N SER A 56 3.00 16.04 20.65
CA SER A 56 4.21 16.86 20.58
C SER A 56 5.43 16.07 20.10
N ASP A 57 5.52 14.79 20.44
CA ASP A 57 6.55 13.88 19.92
C ASP A 57 6.25 13.50 18.46
N PRO A 58 7.11 13.84 17.49
CA PRO A 58 6.91 13.46 16.09
C PRO A 58 6.98 11.94 15.85
N TYR A 59 7.55 11.18 16.79
CA TYR A 59 7.68 9.72 16.75
C TYR A 59 6.69 9.02 17.70
N VAL A 60 5.64 9.72 18.17
CA VAL A 60 4.61 9.12 19.01
C VAL A 60 4.05 7.84 18.39
N ASN A 61 3.91 6.79 19.20
CA ASN A 61 3.51 5.44 18.80
C ASN A 61 4.45 4.70 17.84
N LEU A 62 5.68 5.18 17.64
CA LEU A 62 6.65 4.53 16.75
C LEU A 62 7.80 3.93 17.54
N LEU A 63 8.37 2.86 16.99
CA LEU A 63 9.64 2.31 17.45
C LEU A 63 10.68 2.31 16.32
N PRO A 64 11.95 2.66 16.60
CA PRO A 64 13.04 2.49 15.65
C PRO A 64 13.33 1.00 15.46
N LEU A 65 13.31 0.53 14.21
CA LEU A 65 13.44 -0.89 13.90
C LEU A 65 14.89 -1.39 13.99
N PHE A 66 15.85 -0.56 13.55
CA PHE A 66 17.27 -0.92 13.51
C PHE A 66 18.02 -0.33 14.72
N ASN A 67 18.26 -1.18 15.73
CA ASN A 67 18.95 -0.91 16.98
C ASN A 67 19.53 -2.23 17.56
N GLU A 68 20.03 -2.20 18.80
CA GLU A 68 20.58 -3.36 19.51
C GLU A 68 19.58 -4.52 19.69
N ASN A 69 18.27 -4.22 19.66
CA ASN A 69 17.19 -5.18 19.84
C ASN A 69 16.74 -5.84 18.52
N THR A 70 17.17 -5.35 17.35
CA THR A 70 16.73 -5.86 16.03
C THR A 70 16.89 -7.37 15.87
N LYS A 71 17.95 -7.94 16.44
CA LYS A 71 18.24 -9.38 16.40
C LYS A 71 17.13 -10.24 17.03
N ASN A 72 16.34 -9.67 17.94
CA ASN A 72 15.25 -10.32 18.65
C ASN A 72 13.92 -10.27 17.86
N ILE A 73 13.87 -9.58 16.73
CA ILE A 73 12.69 -9.55 15.84
C ILE A 73 12.64 -10.86 15.05
N LYS A 74 12.04 -11.87 15.67
CA LYS A 74 11.91 -13.23 15.13
C LYS A 74 10.47 -13.54 14.75
N THR A 75 10.31 -14.37 13.72
CA THR A 75 9.04 -14.93 13.29
C THR A 75 8.47 -15.80 14.42
N ARG A 76 7.19 -15.62 14.73
CA ARG A 76 6.39 -16.55 15.53
C ARG A 76 5.42 -17.25 14.58
N ALA A 77 5.84 -18.41 14.07
CA ALA A 77 5.09 -19.10 13.04
C ALA A 77 3.85 -19.80 13.63
N ARG A 78 2.80 -19.90 12.83
CA ARG A 78 1.61 -20.67 13.18
C ARG A 78 1.91 -22.16 13.24
N ASN A 79 1.38 -22.84 14.24
CA ASN A 79 1.41 -24.29 14.31
C ASN A 79 0.10 -24.88 13.79
N LEU A 80 -0.02 -25.01 12.47
CA LEU A 80 -1.22 -25.51 11.80
C LEU A 80 -1.66 -26.91 12.26
N SER A 81 -0.72 -27.73 12.75
CA SER A 81 -1.04 -29.08 13.23
C SER A 81 -1.75 -29.09 14.59
N ALA A 82 -1.53 -28.04 15.40
CA ALA A 82 -2.14 -27.89 16.72
C ALA A 82 -3.41 -27.02 16.70
N GLU A 83 -3.65 -26.28 15.62
CA GLU A 83 -4.83 -25.43 15.46
C GLU A 83 -6.08 -26.24 15.11
N SER A 84 -7.23 -25.87 15.70
CA SER A 84 -8.52 -26.45 15.32
C SER A 84 -8.97 -26.00 13.93
N GLU A 85 -9.88 -26.75 13.30
CA GLU A 85 -10.41 -26.38 11.99
C GLU A 85 -11.20 -25.06 12.04
N GLU A 86 -11.87 -24.78 13.16
CA GLU A 86 -12.56 -23.50 13.38
C GLU A 86 -11.56 -22.33 13.35
N GLU A 87 -10.41 -22.46 14.02
CA GLU A 87 -9.39 -21.40 14.03
C GLU A 87 -8.78 -21.21 12.65
N LYS A 88 -8.45 -22.30 11.92
CA LYS A 88 -7.98 -22.21 10.53
C LYS A 88 -8.99 -21.53 9.63
N SER A 89 -10.29 -21.78 9.84
CA SER A 89 -11.36 -21.21 9.02
C SER A 89 -11.50 -19.68 9.15
N ARG A 90 -10.91 -19.06 10.19
CA ARG A 90 -10.92 -17.61 10.42
C ARG A 90 -9.91 -16.84 9.56
N TYR A 91 -8.95 -17.54 8.96
CA TYR A 91 -7.97 -16.95 8.06
C TYR A 91 -8.54 -16.84 6.66
N ILE A 92 -8.26 -15.72 5.99
CA ILE A 92 -8.59 -15.46 4.59
C ILE A 92 -7.28 -15.31 3.82
N MET A 93 -7.21 -15.88 2.62
CA MET A 93 -5.99 -15.91 1.80
C MET A 93 -4.82 -16.50 2.58
N SER A 94 -5.05 -17.68 3.18
CA SER A 94 -4.03 -18.38 3.94
C SER A 94 -2.79 -18.67 3.09
N LEU A 95 -1.62 -18.51 3.69
CA LEU A 95 -0.34 -18.74 3.04
C LEU A 95 -0.12 -20.24 2.82
N PRO A 96 0.33 -20.64 1.63
CA PRO A 96 0.86 -21.98 1.41
C PRO A 96 2.18 -22.16 2.17
N ASP A 97 2.57 -23.41 2.40
CA ASP A 97 3.72 -23.77 3.23
C ASP A 97 5.03 -23.15 2.72
N ASP A 98 5.22 -23.02 1.40
CA ASP A 98 6.41 -22.42 0.79
C ASP A 98 6.52 -20.90 0.99
N LYS A 99 5.45 -20.24 1.47
CA LYS A 99 5.42 -18.80 1.78
C LYS A 99 5.42 -18.51 3.27
N ARG A 100 5.30 -19.53 4.12
CA ARG A 100 5.41 -19.39 5.57
C ARG A 100 6.89 -19.36 5.95
N ARG A 101 7.26 -18.41 6.80
CA ARG A 101 8.59 -18.36 7.39
C ARG A 101 8.67 -19.34 8.54
N GLU A 102 9.84 -19.94 8.67
CA GLU A 102 10.16 -20.84 9.77
C GLU A 102 10.05 -20.12 11.12
N ASP A 103 9.60 -20.84 12.15
CA ASP A 103 9.55 -20.31 13.51
C ASP A 103 10.96 -19.89 13.99
N GLY A 104 11.08 -18.77 14.68
CA GLY A 104 12.36 -18.26 15.17
C GLY A 104 13.28 -17.64 14.09
N SER A 105 12.95 -17.76 12.81
CA SER A 105 13.68 -17.11 11.72
C SER A 105 13.58 -15.57 11.80
N PRO A 106 14.46 -14.79 11.19
CA PRO A 106 14.32 -13.34 11.12
C PRO A 106 12.97 -12.89 10.55
N ALA A 107 12.25 -12.03 11.28
CA ALA A 107 10.97 -11.47 10.81
C ALA A 107 11.14 -10.25 9.90
N VAL A 108 12.32 -9.65 9.88
CA VAL A 108 12.74 -8.53 9.02
C VAL A 108 14.22 -8.69 8.69
N VAL A 109 14.72 -7.97 7.69
CA VAL A 109 16.17 -7.81 7.44
C VAL A 109 16.87 -7.33 8.71
N GLN A 110 18.11 -7.78 8.94
CA GLN A 110 18.73 -7.67 10.27
C GLN A 110 19.62 -6.43 10.43
N SER A 111 19.76 -5.60 9.39
CA SER A 111 20.54 -4.37 9.47
C SER A 111 20.00 -3.26 8.56
N ILE A 112 20.23 -2.01 8.97
CA ILE A 112 19.90 -0.82 8.15
C ILE A 112 20.67 -0.82 6.81
N ALA A 113 21.88 -1.38 6.78
CA ALA A 113 22.68 -1.49 5.57
C ALA A 113 22.03 -2.43 4.54
N GLU A 114 21.52 -3.57 5.00
CA GLU A 114 20.76 -4.50 4.17
C GLU A 114 19.46 -3.88 3.66
N PHE A 115 18.70 -3.20 4.54
CA PHE A 115 17.52 -2.45 4.14
C PHE A 115 17.83 -1.40 3.06
N ARG A 116 18.85 -0.57 3.26
CA ARG A 116 19.23 0.48 2.28
C ARG A 116 19.67 -0.12 0.94
N LYS A 117 20.39 -1.24 0.95
CA LYS A 117 20.73 -2.00 -0.27
C LYS A 117 19.45 -2.44 -0.99
N ASN A 118 18.49 -3.03 -0.27
CA ASN A 118 17.23 -3.49 -0.84
C ASN A 118 16.40 -2.32 -1.37
N PHE A 119 16.28 -1.24 -0.61
CA PHE A 119 15.56 -0.03 -0.99
C PHE A 119 16.15 0.64 -2.23
N SER A 120 17.48 0.75 -2.32
CA SER A 120 18.19 1.26 -3.51
C SER A 120 17.95 0.42 -4.76
N VAL A 121 17.92 -0.93 -4.65
CA VAL A 121 17.60 -1.79 -5.79
C VAL A 121 16.11 -1.71 -6.16
N PHE A 122 15.23 -1.65 -5.15
CA PHE A 122 13.79 -1.50 -5.35
C PHE A 122 13.48 -0.20 -6.11
N SER A 123 14.07 0.94 -5.71
CA SER A 123 13.83 2.24 -6.34
C SER A 123 14.73 2.54 -7.54
N GLU A 124 15.56 1.60 -8.00
CA GLU A 124 16.59 1.83 -9.03
C GLU A 124 17.47 3.06 -8.73
N SER A 125 17.75 3.29 -7.45
CA SER A 125 18.54 4.41 -6.92
C SER A 125 18.03 5.81 -7.29
N SER A 126 16.78 5.96 -7.72
CA SER A 126 16.19 7.26 -8.08
C SER A 126 16.11 8.28 -6.94
N LEU A 127 16.35 7.85 -5.70
CA LEU A 127 16.29 8.66 -4.48
C LEU A 127 17.67 8.86 -3.82
N VAL A 128 18.77 8.59 -4.53
CA VAL A 128 20.12 8.65 -3.96
C VAL A 128 20.53 10.07 -3.55
N ASP A 129 20.10 11.09 -4.29
CA ASP A 129 20.43 12.51 -4.04
C ASP A 129 19.36 13.26 -3.24
N MET A 130 18.41 12.53 -2.63
CA MET A 130 17.33 13.12 -1.85
C MET A 130 17.79 13.70 -0.51
N ASP A 131 17.38 14.93 -0.22
CA ASP A 131 17.30 15.43 1.16
C ASP A 131 16.02 14.93 1.83
N TRP A 132 16.19 14.12 2.87
CA TRP A 132 15.11 13.48 3.62
C TRP A 132 14.50 14.36 4.72
N SER A 133 14.94 15.60 4.87
CA SER A 133 14.34 16.55 5.81
C SER A 133 12.86 16.77 5.48
N ASN A 134 11.97 16.59 6.46
CA ASN A 134 10.52 16.77 6.34
C ASN A 134 9.81 15.87 5.30
N VAL A 135 10.46 14.80 4.84
CA VAL A 135 9.88 13.81 3.92
C VAL A 135 10.25 12.40 4.35
N VAL A 136 9.31 11.47 4.22
CA VAL A 136 9.57 10.05 4.47
C VAL A 136 9.01 9.20 3.35
N ALA A 137 9.69 8.10 3.03
CA ALA A 137 9.08 7.00 2.29
C ALA A 137 8.26 6.18 3.29
N ALA A 138 7.07 5.72 2.92
CA ALA A 138 6.26 4.92 3.84
C ALA A 138 5.38 3.89 3.13
N GLY A 139 4.82 2.96 3.91
CA GLY A 139 3.88 1.98 3.39
C GLY A 139 4.60 0.91 2.59
N SER A 140 4.05 0.60 1.42
CA SER A 140 4.46 -0.58 0.65
C SER A 140 5.93 -0.60 0.24
N SER A 141 6.47 0.55 -0.16
CA SER A 141 7.84 0.71 -0.63
C SER A 141 8.88 0.37 0.45
N VAL A 142 8.61 0.77 1.69
CA VAL A 142 9.45 0.47 2.86
C VAL A 142 9.25 -0.98 3.30
N VAL A 143 8.00 -1.43 3.42
CA VAL A 143 7.71 -2.77 3.93
C VAL A 143 8.27 -3.86 3.02
N ASN A 144 8.09 -3.73 1.70
CA ASN A 144 8.59 -4.70 0.73
C ASN A 144 10.12 -4.90 0.83
N THR A 145 10.85 -3.87 1.25
CA THR A 145 12.32 -3.88 1.35
C THR A 145 12.83 -4.21 2.75
N LEU A 146 11.94 -4.24 3.74
CA LEU A 146 12.17 -4.74 5.10
C LEU A 146 12.02 -6.25 5.24
N LEU A 147 11.19 -6.87 4.40
CA LEU A 147 10.92 -8.30 4.53
C LEU A 147 12.14 -9.14 4.14
N PRO A 148 12.36 -10.30 4.80
CA PRO A 148 13.44 -11.21 4.44
C PRO A 148 13.32 -11.63 2.97
N VAL A 149 14.43 -11.52 2.24
CA VAL A 149 14.50 -11.93 0.83
C VAL A 149 14.81 -13.42 0.77
N PRO A 150 14.09 -14.22 -0.04
CA PRO A 150 14.39 -15.63 -0.20
C PRO A 150 15.85 -15.87 -0.63
N PRO A 151 16.53 -16.91 -0.12
CA PRO A 151 17.96 -17.15 -0.35
C PRO A 151 18.35 -17.17 -1.83
N GLU A 152 17.49 -17.69 -2.71
CA GLU A 152 17.72 -17.78 -4.15
C GLU A 152 17.81 -16.40 -4.83
N PHE A 153 17.20 -15.37 -4.23
CA PHE A 153 17.24 -13.99 -4.73
C PHE A 153 18.24 -13.11 -3.99
N ASN A 154 18.70 -13.50 -2.80
CA ASN A 154 19.67 -12.75 -2.01
C ASN A 154 21.14 -13.08 -2.34
N THR A 155 21.44 -13.36 -3.61
CA THR A 155 22.80 -13.76 -4.05
C THR A 155 23.60 -12.60 -4.62
N ASN A 156 22.99 -11.76 -5.45
CA ASN A 156 23.62 -10.59 -6.06
C ASN A 156 22.56 -9.55 -6.46
N LYS A 157 22.99 -8.35 -6.86
CA LYS A 157 22.09 -7.25 -7.23
C LYS A 157 21.16 -7.61 -8.40
N ARG A 158 21.60 -8.43 -9.36
CA ARG A 158 20.78 -8.84 -10.51
C ARG A 158 19.61 -9.73 -10.08
N LYS A 159 19.87 -10.71 -9.20
CA LYS A 159 18.83 -11.58 -8.65
C LYS A 159 17.88 -10.84 -7.70
N LEU A 160 18.39 -9.90 -6.93
CA LEU A 160 17.55 -9.04 -6.09
C LEU A 160 16.66 -8.13 -6.93
N ARG A 161 17.17 -7.64 -8.08
CA ARG A 161 16.40 -6.84 -9.03
C ARG A 161 15.29 -7.67 -9.69
N GLU A 162 15.60 -8.89 -10.16
CA GLU A 162 14.61 -9.87 -10.65
C GLU A 162 13.49 -10.09 -9.62
N TYR A 163 13.85 -10.27 -8.35
CA TYR A 163 12.88 -10.44 -7.28
C TYR A 163 11.91 -9.27 -7.16
N TYR A 164 12.40 -8.03 -7.04
CA TYR A 164 11.52 -6.89 -6.82
C TYR A 164 10.76 -6.45 -8.08
N HIS A 165 11.39 -6.46 -9.25
CA HIS A 165 10.82 -5.87 -10.48
C HIS A 165 10.04 -6.84 -11.34
N GLU A 166 10.16 -8.15 -11.11
CA GLU A 166 9.48 -9.17 -11.93
C GLU A 166 8.59 -10.10 -11.09
N LYS A 167 8.94 -10.39 -9.83
CA LYS A 167 8.29 -11.46 -9.05
C LYS A 167 7.46 -10.98 -7.87
N PHE A 168 8.04 -10.19 -6.97
CA PHE A 168 7.46 -9.91 -5.66
C PHE A 168 6.50 -8.73 -5.67
N CYS A 169 6.88 -7.62 -6.30
CA CYS A 169 6.08 -6.39 -6.33
C CYS A 169 6.33 -5.57 -7.61
N PRO A 170 6.11 -6.14 -8.80
CA PRO A 170 6.47 -5.54 -10.08
C PRO A 170 5.70 -4.24 -10.38
N ALA A 171 4.50 -4.05 -9.84
CA ALA A 171 3.65 -2.88 -10.09
C ALA A 171 3.74 -1.78 -9.01
N SER A 172 4.56 -1.98 -7.97
CA SER A 172 4.58 -1.08 -6.81
C SER A 172 5.36 0.20 -7.06
N ASP A 173 4.81 1.32 -6.57
CA ASP A 173 5.43 2.65 -6.61
C ASP A 173 6.24 2.92 -5.32
N VAL A 174 6.96 4.05 -5.29
CA VAL A 174 7.59 4.58 -4.08
C VAL A 174 6.76 5.75 -3.54
N ASP A 175 6.02 5.52 -2.45
CA ASP A 175 5.20 6.56 -1.82
C ASP A 175 6.03 7.43 -0.86
N LEU A 176 6.02 8.75 -1.10
CA LEU A 176 6.61 9.79 -0.27
C LEU A 176 5.52 10.63 0.42
N PHE A 177 5.78 10.98 1.68
CA PHE A 177 4.88 11.74 2.54
C PHE A 177 5.62 12.93 3.14
N LEU A 178 5.00 14.11 3.07
CA LEU A 178 5.55 15.35 3.63
C LEU A 178 5.05 15.56 5.07
N CYS A 179 5.93 16.00 5.96
CA CYS A 179 5.59 16.23 7.36
C CYS A 179 6.18 17.53 7.93
N GLY A 180 5.41 18.21 8.77
CA GLY A 180 5.85 19.40 9.50
C GLY A 180 6.17 20.60 8.62
N LEU A 181 5.50 20.72 7.46
CA LEU A 181 5.67 21.83 6.52
C LEU A 181 4.37 22.66 6.43
N THR A 182 4.52 23.92 6.10
CA THR A 182 3.44 24.75 5.56
C THR A 182 3.14 24.39 4.10
N HIS A 183 2.09 24.97 3.53
CA HIS A 183 1.74 24.73 2.12
C HIS A 183 2.84 25.18 1.16
N ASP A 184 3.38 26.39 1.36
CA ASP A 184 4.40 26.96 0.48
C ASP A 184 5.73 26.21 0.60
N GLU A 185 6.12 25.83 1.82
CA GLU A 185 7.31 25.00 2.03
C GLU A 185 7.14 23.60 1.43
N ALA A 186 5.92 23.04 1.45
CA ALA A 186 5.64 21.76 0.81
C ALA A 186 5.79 21.84 -0.72
N ILE A 187 5.35 22.94 -1.34
CA ILE A 187 5.56 23.20 -2.77
C ILE A 187 7.05 23.23 -3.09
N GLU A 188 7.85 24.00 -2.34
CA GLU A 188 9.29 24.07 -2.55
C GLU A 188 9.97 22.72 -2.32
N LYS A 189 9.50 21.95 -1.32
CA LYS A 189 9.99 20.59 -1.09
C LYS A 189 9.70 19.67 -2.27
N ILE A 190 8.53 19.76 -2.88
CA ILE A 190 8.17 18.95 -4.07
C ILE A 190 9.08 19.30 -5.26
N LYS A 191 9.38 20.59 -5.47
CA LYS A 191 10.33 21.02 -6.51
C LYS A 191 11.73 20.46 -6.26
N GLN A 192 12.21 20.49 -5.01
CA GLN A 192 13.49 19.88 -4.62
C GLN A 192 13.50 18.36 -4.87
N ILE A 193 12.41 17.66 -4.55
CA ILE A 193 12.29 16.22 -4.79
C ILE A 193 12.36 15.91 -6.29
N GLU A 194 11.64 16.66 -7.13
CA GLU A 194 11.73 16.50 -8.59
C GLU A 194 13.16 16.69 -9.09
N GLN A 195 13.82 17.76 -8.65
CA GLN A 195 15.19 18.06 -9.05
C GLN A 195 16.16 16.95 -8.64
N ALA A 196 16.10 16.49 -7.38
CA ALA A 196 16.94 15.41 -6.88
C ALA A 196 16.75 14.10 -7.68
N ILE A 197 15.51 13.75 -8.04
CA ILE A 197 15.24 12.55 -8.84
C ILE A 197 15.79 12.71 -10.26
N ARG A 198 15.65 13.90 -10.86
CA ARG A 198 16.20 14.19 -12.20
C ARG A 198 17.72 14.15 -12.23
N ASP A 199 18.37 14.60 -11.18
CA ASP A 199 19.83 14.57 -11.09
C ASP A 199 20.36 13.14 -10.86
N ALA A 200 19.59 12.32 -10.13
CA ALA A 200 19.92 10.93 -9.86
C ALA A 200 19.77 9.99 -11.07
N ILE A 201 18.89 10.30 -12.03
CA ILE A 201 18.59 9.42 -13.17
C ILE A 201 18.87 10.07 -14.53
N VAL A 202 19.46 9.30 -15.44
CA VAL A 202 19.87 9.80 -16.76
C VAL A 202 18.69 9.93 -17.73
N THR A 203 17.63 9.15 -17.52
CA THR A 203 16.48 9.09 -18.43
C THR A 203 15.50 10.24 -18.21
N GLU A 204 14.76 10.61 -19.26
CA GLU A 204 13.74 11.65 -19.16
C GLU A 204 12.71 11.36 -18.06
N VAL A 205 12.33 12.40 -17.33
CA VAL A 205 11.32 12.39 -16.27
C VAL A 205 10.15 13.29 -16.67
N THR A 206 8.93 12.83 -16.39
CA THR A 206 7.72 13.65 -16.42
C THR A 206 7.04 13.62 -15.05
N VAL A 207 6.33 14.68 -14.74
CA VAL A 207 5.52 14.81 -13.53
C VAL A 207 4.06 14.73 -13.95
N VAL A 208 3.25 13.95 -13.23
CA VAL A 208 1.81 13.85 -13.44
C VAL A 208 1.11 14.16 -12.12
N ARG A 209 0.31 15.22 -12.09
CA ARG A 209 -0.51 15.59 -10.93
C ARG A 209 -1.93 15.08 -11.10
N THR A 210 -2.38 14.32 -10.12
CA THR A 210 -3.77 13.91 -9.93
C THR A 210 -4.35 14.61 -8.69
N LYS A 211 -5.60 14.31 -8.34
CA LYS A 211 -6.32 14.97 -7.25
C LYS A 211 -5.59 14.91 -5.89
N TYR A 212 -4.95 13.79 -5.57
CA TYR A 212 -4.38 13.54 -4.24
C TYR A 212 -2.87 13.26 -4.25
N ALA A 213 -2.26 13.19 -5.42
CA ALA A 213 -0.85 12.84 -5.55
C ALA A 213 -0.19 13.49 -6.76
N ILE A 214 1.11 13.76 -6.63
CA ILE A 214 2.02 14.04 -7.73
C ILE A 214 2.88 12.79 -7.96
N THR A 215 2.88 12.27 -9.18
CA THR A 215 3.66 11.11 -9.58
C THR A 215 4.79 11.55 -10.50
N ILE A 216 6.02 11.34 -10.06
CA ILE A 216 7.24 11.55 -10.85
C ILE A 216 7.55 10.21 -11.54
N ALA A 217 7.47 10.21 -12.87
CA ALA A 217 7.55 9.01 -13.68
C ALA A 217 8.73 9.09 -14.65
N SER A 218 9.41 7.95 -14.85
CA SER A 218 10.49 7.81 -15.82
C SER A 218 10.36 6.49 -16.60
N GLN A 219 11.41 6.09 -17.30
CA GLN A 219 11.48 4.85 -18.06
C GLN A 219 11.63 3.65 -17.12
N TYR A 220 10.91 2.57 -17.41
CA TYR A 220 11.11 1.26 -16.77
C TYR A 220 12.60 0.83 -16.87
N PRO A 221 13.21 0.30 -15.80
CA PRO A 221 12.64 -0.19 -14.53
C PRO A 221 12.49 0.87 -13.43
N THR A 222 12.78 2.14 -13.70
CA THR A 222 12.72 3.17 -12.65
C THR A 222 11.28 3.32 -12.18
N ARG A 223 11.04 3.02 -10.90
CA ARG A 223 9.70 3.08 -10.32
C ARG A 223 9.19 4.51 -10.28
N HIS A 224 7.88 4.65 -10.40
CA HIS A 224 7.24 5.93 -10.15
C HIS A 224 7.43 6.30 -8.68
N VAL A 225 7.75 7.57 -8.45
CA VAL A 225 7.80 8.15 -7.10
C VAL A 225 6.55 8.98 -6.92
N GLN A 226 5.70 8.61 -5.97
CA GLN A 226 4.42 9.25 -5.72
C GLN A 226 4.49 10.09 -4.44
N ILE A 227 4.31 11.40 -4.57
CA ILE A 227 4.23 12.32 -3.44
C ILE A 227 2.75 12.52 -3.10
N VAL A 228 2.35 12.12 -1.90
CA VAL A 228 0.99 12.35 -1.38
C VAL A 228 0.83 13.82 -1.03
N LEU A 229 -0.21 14.48 -1.56
CA LEU A 229 -0.39 15.93 -1.43
C LEU A 229 -0.87 16.40 -0.05
N ARG A 230 -1.30 15.48 0.81
CA ARG A 230 -1.63 15.81 2.21
C ARG A 230 -0.33 16.06 2.97
N VAL A 231 -0.23 17.22 3.62
CA VAL A 231 0.87 17.53 4.54
C VAL A 231 0.50 17.10 5.96
N TYR A 232 1.30 16.20 6.52
CA TYR A 232 1.10 15.64 7.85
C TYR A 232 1.86 16.45 8.92
N LYS A 233 1.49 16.28 10.18
CA LYS A 233 2.16 16.93 11.32
C LYS A 233 3.45 16.21 11.64
N SER A 234 3.44 14.90 11.58
CA SER A 234 4.58 14.05 11.95
C SER A 234 4.50 12.67 11.28
N ILE A 235 5.58 11.88 11.43
CA ILE A 235 5.62 10.48 10.98
C ILE A 235 4.59 9.65 11.76
N GLY A 236 4.39 9.96 13.05
CA GLY A 236 3.34 9.37 13.86
C GLY A 236 1.93 9.56 13.26
N GLU A 237 1.61 10.76 12.74
CA GLU A 237 0.31 11.01 12.06
C GLU A 237 0.16 10.13 10.80
N ILE A 238 1.22 10.03 10.00
CA ILE A 238 1.22 9.24 8.75
C ILE A 238 0.90 7.78 9.05
N LEU A 239 1.68 7.15 9.93
CA LEU A 239 1.58 5.71 10.17
C LEU A 239 0.35 5.32 11.00
N THR A 240 -0.11 6.19 11.91
CA THR A 240 -1.37 5.97 12.64
C THR A 240 -2.59 6.02 11.69
N GLY A 241 -2.47 6.78 10.60
CA GLY A 241 -3.49 6.87 9.55
C GLY A 241 -3.61 5.62 8.67
N PHE A 242 -2.64 4.71 8.70
CA PHE A 242 -2.68 3.50 7.87
C PHE A 242 -3.68 2.47 8.39
N ASP A 243 -4.41 1.91 7.44
CA ASP A 243 -5.49 0.94 7.60
C ASP A 243 -4.98 -0.50 7.74
N ILE A 244 -3.98 -0.90 6.95
CA ILE A 244 -3.34 -2.22 7.02
C ILE A 244 -2.28 -2.24 8.13
N ASP A 245 -2.28 -3.26 8.98
CA ASP A 245 -1.29 -3.43 10.05
C ASP A 245 0.15 -3.44 9.49
N ALA A 246 0.46 -4.35 8.55
CA ALA A 246 1.78 -4.50 7.96
C ALA A 246 2.27 -3.25 7.20
N ALA A 247 1.39 -2.32 6.81
CA ALA A 247 1.79 -1.12 6.09
C ALA A 247 2.51 -0.10 6.98
N GLY A 248 2.44 -0.23 8.31
CA GLY A 248 2.91 0.76 9.28
C GLY A 248 4.44 0.87 9.42
N GLY A 249 5.16 1.09 8.32
CA GLY A 249 6.60 1.37 8.30
C GLY A 249 6.94 2.64 7.50
N ALA A 250 7.90 3.42 7.98
CA ALA A 250 8.41 4.63 7.32
C ALA A 250 9.94 4.75 7.42
N TYR A 251 10.58 5.23 6.35
CA TYR A 251 12.00 5.51 6.26
C TYR A 251 12.25 7.01 6.07
N ASN A 252 13.07 7.60 6.94
CA ASN A 252 13.39 9.03 6.94
C ASN A 252 14.79 9.36 6.37
N GLY A 253 15.35 8.48 5.54
CA GLY A 253 16.73 8.64 5.05
C GLY A 253 17.82 8.19 6.02
N LYS A 254 17.49 7.98 7.31
CA LYS A 254 18.44 7.57 8.35
C LYS A 254 18.03 6.27 9.02
N GLN A 255 16.81 6.20 9.52
CA GLN A 255 16.23 5.13 10.32
C GLN A 255 14.89 4.70 9.72
N VAL A 256 14.52 3.44 9.97
CA VAL A 256 13.17 2.94 9.72
C VAL A 256 12.39 2.89 11.03
N TYR A 257 11.23 3.51 11.03
CA TYR A 257 10.29 3.50 12.14
C TYR A 257 9.08 2.65 11.78
N VAL A 258 8.56 1.90 12.75
CA VAL A 258 7.38 1.07 12.57
C VAL A 258 6.40 1.26 13.72
N THR A 259 5.12 0.99 13.48
CA THR A 259 4.11 0.91 14.55
C THR A 259 4.18 -0.46 15.26
N PRO A 260 3.71 -0.56 16.51
CA PRO A 260 3.54 -1.86 17.19
C PRO A 260 2.71 -2.86 16.38
N ARG A 261 1.65 -2.40 15.69
CA ARG A 261 0.82 -3.27 14.83
C ARG A 261 1.64 -3.84 13.66
N ALA A 262 2.42 -3.00 12.99
CA ALA A 262 3.26 -3.43 11.88
C ALA A 262 4.32 -4.44 12.33
N LEU A 263 4.99 -4.17 13.46
CA LEU A 263 5.91 -5.14 14.09
C LEU A 263 5.22 -6.48 14.34
N GLY A 264 3.99 -6.45 14.88
CA GLY A 264 3.14 -7.62 15.07
C GLY A 264 2.95 -8.42 13.80
N SER A 265 2.51 -7.77 12.73
CA SER A 265 2.33 -8.40 11.42
C SER A 265 3.63 -8.95 10.85
N PHE A 266 4.75 -8.25 11.02
CA PHE A 266 6.06 -8.75 10.59
C PHE A 266 6.52 -9.95 11.40
N ILE A 267 6.06 -10.15 12.62
CA ILE A 267 6.41 -11.31 13.44
C ILE A 267 5.52 -12.52 13.08
N THR A 268 4.23 -12.30 12.81
CA THR A 268 3.27 -13.40 12.60
C THR A 268 2.95 -13.71 11.15
N GLN A 269 3.30 -12.83 10.20
CA GLN A 269 2.75 -12.80 8.83
C GLN A 269 1.23 -12.61 8.79
N ILE A 270 0.64 -11.86 9.72
CA ILE A 270 -0.81 -11.67 9.80
C ILE A 270 -1.19 -10.19 9.75
N ASN A 271 -2.13 -9.84 8.87
CA ASN A 271 -2.89 -8.60 8.95
C ASN A 271 -4.25 -8.89 9.61
N HIS A 272 -4.51 -8.25 10.75
CA HIS A 272 -5.83 -8.36 11.38
C HIS A 272 -6.81 -7.43 10.67
N VAL A 273 -8.01 -7.95 10.39
CA VAL A 273 -9.10 -7.11 9.90
C VAL A 273 -9.57 -6.20 11.05
N ASP A 274 -9.57 -4.89 10.80
CA ASP A 274 -9.98 -3.84 11.73
C ASP A 274 -10.88 -2.84 10.99
N LEU A 275 -12.20 -3.01 11.17
CA LEU A 275 -13.20 -2.20 10.49
C LEU A 275 -13.19 -0.73 10.94
N THR A 276 -12.64 -0.42 12.11
CA THR A 276 -12.54 0.97 12.59
C THR A 276 -11.53 1.79 11.78
N ARG A 277 -10.65 1.10 11.03
CA ARG A 277 -9.61 1.71 10.21
C ARG A 277 -9.87 1.60 8.71
N ARG A 278 -10.96 0.93 8.32
CA ARG A 278 -11.30 0.61 6.92
C ARG A 278 -11.28 1.86 6.04
N SER A 279 -10.34 1.89 5.09
CA SER A 279 -10.32 2.88 4.01
C SER A 279 -11.18 2.43 2.82
N PRO A 280 -11.48 3.31 1.85
CA PRO A 280 -12.18 2.92 0.62
C PRO A 280 -11.51 1.77 -0.15
N SER A 281 -10.18 1.69 -0.06
CA SER A 281 -9.35 0.68 -0.74
C SER A 281 -8.99 -0.53 0.12
N TYR A 282 -9.55 -0.65 1.33
CA TYR A 282 -9.08 -1.55 2.38
C TYR A 282 -8.99 -3.02 1.94
N GLU A 283 -10.04 -3.55 1.29
CA GLU A 283 -10.06 -4.94 0.85
C GLU A 283 -9.03 -5.23 -0.24
N ASN A 284 -8.91 -4.35 -1.24
CA ASN A 284 -7.89 -4.50 -2.29
C ASN A 284 -6.49 -4.40 -1.67
N ARG A 285 -6.29 -3.51 -0.68
CA ARG A 285 -5.02 -3.41 0.04
C ARG A 285 -4.72 -4.65 0.88
N LEU A 286 -5.69 -5.26 1.54
CA LEU A 286 -5.49 -6.54 2.23
C LEU A 286 -5.07 -7.63 1.22
N SER A 287 -5.74 -7.73 0.08
CA SER A 287 -5.35 -8.66 -1.00
C SER A 287 -3.95 -8.36 -1.54
N LYS A 288 -3.60 -7.09 -1.75
CA LYS A 288 -2.24 -6.69 -2.14
C LYS A 288 -1.18 -7.17 -1.14
N TYR A 289 -1.46 -7.12 0.16
CA TYR A 289 -0.51 -7.62 1.17
C TYR A 289 -0.51 -9.15 1.31
N SER A 290 -1.55 -9.86 0.88
CA SER A 290 -1.50 -11.34 0.81
C SER A 290 -0.50 -11.86 -0.21
N HIS A 291 -0.39 -11.16 -1.34
CA HIS A 291 0.67 -11.40 -2.33
C HIS A 291 2.08 -11.04 -1.82
N ARG A 292 2.20 -10.45 -0.63
CA ARG A 292 3.46 -10.07 0.03
C ARG A 292 3.76 -10.93 1.25
N ASN A 293 3.21 -12.15 1.25
CA ASN A 293 3.36 -13.14 2.29
C ASN A 293 2.75 -12.73 3.64
N PHE A 294 1.56 -12.11 3.62
CA PHE A 294 0.76 -11.87 4.83
C PHE A 294 -0.65 -12.47 4.72
N GLU A 295 -1.02 -13.32 5.65
CA GLU A 295 -2.40 -13.80 5.78
C GLU A 295 -3.31 -12.71 6.32
N ILE A 296 -4.61 -12.86 6.08
CA ILE A 296 -5.63 -11.98 6.64
C ILE A 296 -6.36 -12.76 7.73
N TYR A 297 -6.52 -12.16 8.92
CA TYR A 297 -7.23 -12.79 10.04
C TYR A 297 -8.46 -11.99 10.45
N TRP A 298 -9.61 -12.66 10.52
CA TRP A 298 -10.84 -12.09 11.05
C TRP A 298 -11.47 -13.05 12.07
N PRO A 299 -11.42 -12.73 13.38
CA PRO A 299 -11.88 -13.65 14.42
C PRO A 299 -13.38 -13.94 14.35
N GLU A 300 -14.16 -13.03 13.77
CA GLU A 300 -15.61 -13.15 13.61
C GLU A 300 -16.03 -13.84 12.29
N LEU A 301 -15.09 -14.40 11.52
CA LEU A 301 -15.41 -15.10 10.28
C LEU A 301 -16.07 -16.44 10.58
N ASP A 302 -17.29 -16.62 10.10
CA ASP A 302 -17.98 -17.90 10.07
C ASP A 302 -18.26 -18.29 8.62
N ARG A 303 -17.47 -19.24 8.11
CA ARG A 303 -17.55 -19.70 6.72
C ARG A 303 -18.86 -20.45 6.43
N SER A 304 -19.54 -21.00 7.44
CA SER A 304 -20.82 -21.69 7.25
C SER A 304 -21.96 -20.76 6.84
N ARG A 305 -21.84 -19.46 7.17
CA ARG A 305 -22.82 -18.41 6.86
C ARG A 305 -22.60 -17.76 5.48
N VAL A 306 -21.56 -18.18 4.76
CA VAL A 306 -21.23 -17.61 3.44
C VAL A 306 -22.14 -18.24 2.40
N ASP A 307 -23.00 -17.42 1.78
CA ASP A 307 -23.81 -17.82 0.64
C ASP A 307 -22.91 -18.22 -0.56
N PRO A 308 -22.93 -19.48 -1.04
CA PRO A 308 -22.08 -19.92 -2.14
C PRO A 308 -22.27 -19.14 -3.45
N THR A 309 -23.40 -18.43 -3.61
CA THR A 309 -23.64 -17.61 -4.80
C THR A 309 -22.74 -16.38 -4.88
N ILE A 310 -22.00 -16.02 -3.83
CA ILE A 310 -21.07 -14.88 -3.87
C ILE A 310 -20.06 -14.99 -5.01
N PHE A 311 -19.62 -16.20 -5.36
CA PHE A 311 -18.64 -16.45 -6.42
C PHE A 311 -19.22 -16.25 -7.83
N GLU A 312 -20.55 -16.15 -7.95
CA GLU A 312 -21.26 -15.91 -9.21
C GLU A 312 -21.70 -14.44 -9.36
N ARG A 313 -21.54 -13.61 -8.32
CA ARG A 313 -21.90 -12.18 -8.37
C ARG A 313 -20.84 -11.41 -9.14
N SER A 314 -21.25 -10.29 -9.74
CA SER A 314 -20.29 -9.36 -10.33
C SER A 314 -19.32 -8.87 -9.26
N PHE A 315 -18.03 -8.98 -9.52
CA PHE A 315 -16.99 -8.54 -8.59
C PHE A 315 -17.09 -7.05 -8.28
N GLN A 316 -17.43 -6.23 -9.30
CA GLN A 316 -17.66 -4.79 -9.15
C GLN A 316 -18.80 -4.48 -8.18
N ARG A 317 -19.82 -5.34 -8.10
CA ARG A 317 -20.97 -5.18 -7.20
C ARG A 317 -20.78 -5.89 -5.86
N THR A 318 -19.66 -6.58 -5.67
CA THR A 318 -19.34 -7.24 -4.41
C THR A 318 -18.65 -6.24 -3.51
N LEU A 319 -19.26 -5.95 -2.36
CA LEU A 319 -18.83 -4.90 -1.43
C LEU A 319 -18.30 -5.49 -0.13
N GLY A 320 -17.42 -4.74 0.54
CA GLY A 320 -16.91 -5.11 1.86
C GLY A 320 -16.02 -6.35 1.86
N LEU A 321 -15.85 -6.94 3.05
CA LEU A 321 -15.00 -8.10 3.29
C LEU A 321 -15.36 -9.33 2.42
N ALA A 322 -16.58 -9.41 1.89
CA ALA A 322 -16.98 -10.46 0.96
C ALA A 322 -16.09 -10.49 -0.30
N ARG A 323 -15.52 -9.35 -0.70
CA ARG A 323 -14.55 -9.27 -1.80
C ARG A 323 -13.33 -10.16 -1.55
N LEU A 324 -12.85 -10.23 -0.31
CA LEU A 324 -11.69 -11.03 0.05
C LEU A 324 -11.94 -12.53 -0.15
N LEU A 325 -13.17 -13.00 0.11
CA LEU A 325 -13.56 -14.39 -0.15
C LEU A 325 -13.56 -14.70 -1.65
N VAL A 326 -14.04 -13.76 -2.47
CA VAL A 326 -13.99 -13.89 -3.92
C VAL A 326 -12.55 -13.89 -4.43
N LEU A 327 -11.70 -12.98 -3.93
CA LEU A 327 -10.29 -12.89 -4.31
C LEU A 327 -9.47 -14.11 -3.83
N GLU A 328 -9.78 -14.68 -2.66
CA GLU A 328 -9.16 -15.91 -2.15
C GLU A 328 -9.37 -17.09 -3.12
N ARG A 329 -10.59 -17.24 -3.65
CA ARG A 329 -10.96 -18.35 -4.53
C ARG A 329 -10.71 -18.07 -6.01
N LEU A 330 -10.93 -16.84 -6.44
CA LEU A 330 -10.91 -16.37 -7.84
C LEU A 330 -10.04 -15.09 -7.93
N PRO A 331 -8.71 -15.22 -7.80
CA PRO A 331 -7.80 -14.09 -7.57
C PRO A 331 -7.68 -13.14 -8.76
N THR A 332 -7.74 -13.64 -9.99
CA THR A 332 -7.56 -12.82 -11.20
C THR A 332 -8.87 -12.61 -11.96
N SER A 333 -9.00 -11.51 -12.69
CA SER A 333 -10.17 -11.24 -13.53
C SER A 333 -10.41 -12.33 -14.56
N SER A 334 -9.36 -12.89 -15.16
CA SER A 334 -9.48 -14.02 -16.09
C SER A 334 -10.09 -15.24 -15.42
N VAL A 335 -9.68 -15.57 -14.19
CA VAL A 335 -10.22 -16.72 -13.45
C VAL A 335 -11.68 -16.47 -13.06
N ARG A 336 -12.02 -15.25 -12.64
CA ARG A 336 -13.42 -14.85 -12.37
C ARG A 336 -14.29 -15.00 -13.61
N ASP A 337 -13.81 -14.52 -14.75
CA ASP A 337 -14.52 -14.57 -16.03
C ASP A 337 -14.74 -16.01 -16.50
N SER A 338 -13.69 -16.84 -16.49
CA SER A 338 -13.80 -18.26 -16.84
C SER A 338 -14.73 -19.03 -15.89
N TYR A 339 -14.71 -18.71 -14.59
CA TYR A 339 -15.63 -19.30 -13.62
C TYR A 339 -17.08 -18.95 -13.94
N LEU A 340 -17.38 -17.67 -14.20
CA LEU A 340 -18.71 -17.22 -14.58
C LEU A 340 -19.19 -17.86 -15.89
N ASP A 341 -18.33 -17.99 -16.89
CA ASP A 341 -18.68 -18.58 -18.18
C ASP A 341 -19.04 -20.06 -18.04
N LYS A 342 -18.24 -20.83 -17.28
CA LYS A 342 -18.52 -22.23 -16.97
C LYS A 342 -19.87 -22.40 -16.24
N ARG A 343 -20.15 -21.56 -15.24
CA ARG A 343 -21.44 -21.61 -14.50
C ARG A 343 -22.64 -21.24 -15.36
N ARG A 344 -22.45 -20.38 -16.37
CA ARG A 344 -23.50 -20.04 -17.34
C ARG A 344 -23.75 -21.17 -18.32
N GLU A 345 -22.68 -21.80 -18.83
CA GLU A 345 -22.76 -22.98 -19.70
C GLU A 345 -23.48 -24.13 -19.01
N GLU A 346 -23.14 -24.45 -17.76
CA GLU A 346 -23.82 -25.46 -16.94
C GLU A 346 -25.33 -25.18 -16.76
N ARG A 347 -25.76 -23.92 -16.91
CA ARG A 347 -27.17 -23.47 -16.78
C ARG A 347 -27.83 -23.21 -18.13
N GLY A 348 -27.18 -23.56 -19.25
CA GLY A 348 -27.69 -23.31 -20.60
C GLY A 348 -27.86 -21.83 -20.95
N ARG A 349 -27.12 -20.92 -20.29
CA ARG A 349 -27.15 -19.49 -20.55
C ARG A 349 -26.08 -19.11 -21.59
N PRO A 350 -26.38 -18.18 -22.52
CA PRO A 350 -25.39 -17.74 -23.50
C PRO A 350 -24.21 -17.03 -22.83
N ALA A 351 -23.05 -17.07 -23.50
CA ALA A 351 -21.87 -16.34 -23.08
C ALA A 351 -22.16 -14.83 -22.95
N ILE A 352 -21.55 -14.18 -21.97
CA ILE A 352 -21.65 -12.73 -21.82
C ILE A 352 -20.71 -12.11 -22.86
N ASN A 353 -21.23 -11.21 -23.69
CA ASN A 353 -20.38 -10.34 -24.48
C ASN A 353 -19.75 -9.30 -23.55
N ARG A 354 -18.58 -9.63 -22.98
CA ARG A 354 -17.80 -8.70 -22.19
C ARG A 354 -17.10 -7.77 -23.18
N ASN A 355 -17.52 -6.51 -23.26
CA ASN A 355 -16.69 -5.49 -23.88
C ASN A 355 -15.36 -5.49 -23.11
N PHE A 356 -14.27 -5.85 -23.80
CA PHE A 356 -12.94 -5.91 -23.21
C PHE A 356 -12.68 -4.60 -22.47
N GLN A 357 -12.55 -4.66 -21.14
CA GLN A 357 -12.06 -3.53 -20.37
C GLN A 357 -10.75 -3.07 -21.02
N HIS A 358 -10.66 -1.76 -21.32
CA HIS A 358 -9.53 -1.16 -22.02
C HIS A 358 -8.24 -1.29 -21.19
N ARG A 359 -7.58 -2.45 -21.27
CA ARG A 359 -6.21 -2.64 -20.77
C ARG A 359 -5.27 -1.89 -21.69
N VAL A 360 -4.40 -1.07 -21.11
CA VAL A 360 -3.38 -0.38 -21.87
C VAL A 360 -2.27 -1.38 -22.15
N TRP A 361 -2.08 -1.71 -23.43
CA TRP A 361 -1.13 -2.75 -23.83
C TRP A 361 0.29 -2.48 -23.30
N GLY A 362 0.82 -3.42 -22.52
CA GLY A 362 2.12 -3.33 -21.86
C GLY A 362 2.12 -2.68 -20.47
N ASN A 363 0.96 -2.26 -19.93
CA ASN A 363 0.84 -1.73 -18.57
C ASN A 363 0.87 -2.88 -17.56
N ILE A 364 1.94 -2.98 -16.79
CA ILE A 364 2.11 -3.99 -15.74
C ILE A 364 1.03 -3.82 -14.67
N LYS A 365 0.63 -2.58 -14.35
CA LYS A 365 -0.39 -2.31 -13.32
C LYS A 365 -1.75 -2.94 -13.63
N ASP A 366 -2.11 -3.11 -14.90
CA ASP A 366 -3.39 -3.73 -15.29
C ASP A 366 -3.46 -5.23 -14.97
N ALA A 367 -2.30 -5.89 -14.80
CA ALA A 367 -2.23 -7.29 -14.37
C ALA A 367 -2.29 -7.46 -12.84
N HIS A 368 -2.10 -6.35 -12.10
CA HIS A 368 -2.05 -6.29 -10.65
C HIS A 368 -3.16 -5.37 -10.13
N GLU A 369 -4.41 -5.74 -10.39
CA GLU A 369 -5.60 -4.92 -10.11
C GLU A 369 -5.70 -4.50 -8.63
N ASP A 370 -5.26 -5.35 -7.69
CA ASP A 370 -5.21 -5.04 -6.25
C ASP A 370 -4.17 -3.97 -5.88
N GLU A 371 -3.22 -3.66 -6.78
CA GLU A 371 -2.26 -2.57 -6.62
C GLU A 371 -2.82 -1.20 -7.02
N ILE A 372 -3.99 -1.16 -7.68
CA ILE A 372 -4.70 0.06 -8.07
C ILE A 372 -5.75 0.39 -7.00
N ALA A 373 -5.78 1.65 -6.55
CA ALA A 373 -6.82 2.10 -5.64
C ALA A 373 -8.18 2.10 -6.36
N ASP A 374 -9.11 1.21 -5.95
CA ASP A 374 -10.52 1.24 -6.36
C ASP A 374 -11.17 2.49 -5.74
N TRP A 375 -11.06 3.63 -6.41
CA TRP A 375 -12.01 4.72 -6.24
C TRP A 375 -13.15 4.48 -7.23
N VAL A 376 -13.92 3.42 -7.01
CA VAL A 376 -15.19 3.23 -7.72
C VAL A 376 -16.25 3.92 -6.87
N ASP A 377 -16.40 5.22 -7.08
CA ASP A 377 -17.60 5.92 -6.62
C ASP A 377 -18.77 5.39 -7.48
N GLU A 378 -19.82 4.86 -6.85
CA GLU A 378 -21.02 4.34 -7.54
C GLU A 378 -21.83 5.44 -8.25
N THR A 379 -21.38 6.70 -8.19
CA THR A 379 -21.95 7.76 -9.01
C THR A 379 -21.45 7.59 -10.45
N GLU A 380 -22.30 6.97 -11.30
CA GLU A 380 -22.18 6.88 -12.76
C GLU A 380 -22.02 8.22 -13.50
N VAL A 381 -21.87 9.33 -12.76
CA VAL A 381 -21.35 10.55 -13.32
C VAL A 381 -19.84 10.44 -13.28
N SER A 382 -19.35 9.66 -14.25
CA SER A 382 -18.07 9.92 -14.92
C SER A 382 -16.85 9.19 -14.29
N ASN A 383 -16.13 8.36 -15.09
CA ASN A 383 -14.80 7.75 -14.82
C ASN A 383 -13.65 8.76 -14.51
N TYR A 384 -13.93 9.94 -13.95
CA TYR A 384 -13.07 11.13 -13.93
C TYR A 384 -12.24 11.22 -12.64
N HIS A 385 -12.14 10.12 -11.88
CA HIS A 385 -11.47 10.11 -10.57
C HIS A 385 -10.18 9.28 -10.50
N THR A 386 -9.78 8.57 -11.56
CA THR A 386 -8.72 7.55 -11.50
C THR A 386 -7.86 7.49 -12.77
N PHE A 387 -7.11 8.56 -13.08
CA PHE A 387 -5.97 8.40 -13.99
C PHE A 387 -4.84 7.68 -13.26
N SER A 388 -4.70 6.37 -13.48
CA SER A 388 -3.52 5.61 -13.06
C SER A 388 -2.39 5.81 -14.07
N VAL A 389 -1.23 6.28 -13.61
CA VAL A 389 -0.03 6.45 -14.44
C VAL A 389 0.49 5.06 -14.83
N PRO A 390 0.54 4.71 -16.12
CA PRO A 390 0.94 3.37 -16.55
C PRO A 390 2.42 3.11 -16.27
N TYR A 391 2.78 1.85 -16.13
CA TYR A 391 4.16 1.42 -15.85
C TYR A 391 4.51 0.13 -16.61
N GLY A 392 5.75 0.03 -17.09
CA GLY A 392 6.27 -1.12 -17.84
C GLY A 392 7.22 -0.73 -18.95
N GLU A 393 7.87 -1.72 -19.57
CA GLU A 393 8.91 -1.54 -20.61
C GLU A 393 8.51 -0.65 -21.79
N ARG A 394 7.21 -0.51 -22.04
CA ARG A 394 6.68 0.29 -23.15
C ARG A 394 6.44 1.75 -22.81
N PHE A 395 6.50 2.14 -21.54
CA PHE A 395 6.23 3.50 -21.09
C PHE A 395 7.53 4.24 -20.80
N ASN A 396 7.54 5.50 -21.22
CA ASN A 396 8.56 6.50 -20.91
C ASN A 396 7.84 7.85 -20.70
N ALA A 397 8.57 8.87 -20.25
CA ALA A 397 8.03 10.19 -19.96
C ALA A 397 7.13 10.72 -21.09
N LYS A 398 7.65 10.82 -22.32
CA LYS A 398 6.90 11.31 -23.49
C LYS A 398 5.63 10.51 -23.81
N LYS A 399 5.67 9.18 -23.67
CA LYS A 399 4.48 8.34 -23.91
C LYS A 399 3.42 8.53 -22.83
N ILE A 400 3.84 8.75 -21.58
CA ILE A 400 2.93 9.05 -20.48
C ILE A 400 2.26 10.40 -20.73
N GLU A 401 3.02 11.45 -21.08
CA GLU A 401 2.48 12.77 -21.45
C GLU A 401 1.50 12.67 -22.62
N LYS A 402 1.87 11.95 -23.69
CA LYS A 402 0.98 11.71 -24.84
C LYS A 402 -0.31 11.01 -24.43
N LEU A 403 -0.25 10.06 -23.48
CA LEU A 403 -1.43 9.38 -22.97
C LEU A 403 -2.33 10.34 -22.17
N CYS A 404 -1.76 11.17 -21.30
CA CYS A 404 -2.49 12.20 -20.56
C CYS A 404 -3.19 13.16 -21.52
N TYR A 405 -2.46 13.68 -22.51
CA TYR A 405 -2.98 14.58 -23.54
C TYR A 405 -4.08 13.92 -24.40
N THR A 406 -3.89 12.66 -24.81
CA THR A 406 -4.91 11.94 -25.59
C THR A 406 -6.18 11.73 -24.77
N LYS A 407 -6.07 11.42 -23.47
CA LYS A 407 -7.24 11.32 -22.60
C LYS A 407 -7.91 12.67 -22.41
N ASP A 408 -7.15 13.75 -22.25
CA ASP A 408 -7.70 15.11 -22.17
C ASP A 408 -8.53 15.45 -23.42
N LEU A 409 -7.98 15.20 -24.61
CA LEU A 409 -8.71 15.40 -25.87
C LEU A 409 -9.99 14.55 -25.97
N LEU A 410 -9.91 13.27 -25.62
CA LEU A 410 -11.07 12.37 -25.68
C LEU A 410 -12.15 12.75 -24.66
N LEU A 411 -11.75 13.22 -23.48
CA LEU A 411 -12.68 13.66 -22.44
C LEU A 411 -13.43 14.93 -22.84
N ASN A 412 -12.77 15.82 -23.56
CA ASN A 412 -13.32 17.12 -23.96
C ASN A 412 -13.88 17.15 -25.39
N ALA A 413 -13.90 16.01 -26.06
CA ALA A 413 -14.48 15.87 -27.39
C ALA A 413 -15.98 16.18 -27.41
N GLU A 414 -16.46 16.72 -28.53
CA GLU A 414 -17.84 17.21 -28.69
C GLU A 414 -18.89 16.13 -28.41
N TRP A 415 -18.62 14.87 -28.77
CA TRP A 415 -19.56 13.76 -28.55
C TRP A 415 -19.66 13.31 -27.08
N ASN A 416 -18.77 13.76 -26.20
CA ASN A 416 -18.79 13.43 -24.78
C ASN A 416 -19.56 14.49 -23.95
N GLN A 417 -20.09 15.53 -24.60
CA GLN A 417 -20.89 16.56 -23.97
C GLN A 417 -22.34 16.11 -23.83
N HIS A 418 -22.91 16.25 -22.63
CA HIS A 418 -24.32 15.95 -22.39
C HIS A 418 -25.21 16.97 -23.13
N LYS A 419 -26.25 16.52 -23.84
CA LYS A 419 -27.09 17.36 -24.70
C LYS A 419 -27.78 18.52 -23.94
N ASP A 420 -28.07 18.31 -22.66
CA ASP A 420 -28.76 19.30 -21.81
C ASP A 420 -27.81 20.20 -21.00
N ARG A 421 -26.50 20.20 -21.29
CA ARG A 421 -25.51 20.94 -20.50
C ARG A 421 -25.45 22.41 -20.94
N GLN A 422 -25.78 23.32 -20.03
CA GLN A 422 -25.80 24.78 -20.31
C GLN A 422 -24.42 25.46 -20.30
N VAL A 423 -23.37 24.80 -19.79
CA VAL A 423 -22.01 25.37 -19.65
C VAL A 423 -20.97 24.38 -20.15
N TYR A 424 -20.02 24.87 -20.97
CA TYR A 424 -18.83 24.12 -21.36
C TYR A 424 -17.77 24.23 -20.27
N LEU A 425 -17.39 23.08 -19.71
CA LEU A 425 -16.32 22.95 -18.74
C LEU A 425 -15.27 22.02 -19.32
N HIS A 426 -14.10 22.55 -19.62
CA HIS A 426 -12.93 21.74 -19.99
C HIS A 426 -12.48 20.93 -18.78
N ARG A 427 -12.17 19.65 -18.99
CA ARG A 427 -11.90 18.67 -17.93
C ARG A 427 -10.53 18.06 -18.14
N HIS A 428 -9.59 18.35 -17.25
CA HIS A 428 -8.28 17.71 -17.26
C HIS A 428 -8.30 16.41 -16.44
N PRO A 429 -7.92 15.25 -17.02
CA PRO A 429 -7.79 13.99 -16.27
C PRO A 429 -6.60 14.02 -15.30
N ALA A 430 -5.56 14.76 -15.66
CA ALA A 430 -4.35 15.00 -14.89
C ALA A 430 -3.61 16.19 -15.52
N PHE A 431 -2.81 16.89 -14.72
CA PHE A 431 -1.83 17.87 -15.22
C PHE A 431 -0.48 17.20 -15.37
N PHE A 432 0.33 17.59 -16.35
CA PHE A 432 1.62 16.93 -16.60
C PHE A 432 2.69 17.89 -17.12
N GLY A 433 3.96 17.56 -16.88
CA GLY A 433 5.12 18.38 -17.27
C GLY A 433 6.21 18.39 -16.20
N ARG A 434 6.70 19.59 -15.86
CA ARG A 434 7.53 19.85 -14.66
C ARG A 434 6.64 20.07 -13.43
N VAL A 435 7.24 20.03 -12.24
CA VAL A 435 6.52 20.43 -11.01
C VAL A 435 5.99 21.87 -11.12
N GLN A 436 6.77 22.78 -11.71
CA GLN A 436 6.34 24.18 -11.90
C GLN A 436 5.04 24.26 -12.71
N ASP A 437 4.98 23.53 -13.83
CA ASP A 437 3.83 23.54 -14.74
C ASP A 437 2.56 23.03 -14.03
N VAL A 438 2.67 21.88 -13.34
CA VAL A 438 1.50 21.24 -12.72
C VAL A 438 1.00 21.92 -11.44
N ILE A 439 1.78 22.85 -10.88
CA ILE A 439 1.36 23.65 -9.71
C ILE A 439 0.51 24.84 -10.17
N GLU A 440 0.91 25.50 -11.26
CA GLU A 440 0.28 26.73 -11.77
C GLU A 440 -1.02 26.48 -12.55
N ASP A 441 -1.15 25.32 -13.20
CA ASP A 441 -2.28 24.94 -14.07
C ASP A 441 -3.63 24.69 -13.33
N CYS A 442 -3.76 25.13 -12.08
CA CYS A 442 -4.94 24.89 -11.22
C CYS A 442 -6.00 25.99 -11.22
#